data_AF-A0A7C5VJ03-F1
#
_entry.id   AF-A0A7C5VJ03-F1
#
_cell.length_a   1.000
_cell.length_b   1.000
_cell.length_c   1.000
_cell.angle_alpha   90.00
_cell.angle_beta   90.00
_cell.angle_gamma   90.00
#
_symmetry.space_group_name_H-M   'P 1'
#
loop_
_entity.id
_entity.type
_entity.pdbx_description
1 polymer ?
#
loop_
_entity_poly.entity_id
_entity_poly.type
_entity_poly.pdbx_seq_one_letter_code
_entity_poly.pdbx_strand_id
1 'polypeptide(L)' 'MWRFEGGRFQEEAYSLPDEERFLLLVNGKPWASFSYTPGDEVYLALGHLFLSGVLSGLEGVRWLV' A
#
# COMPACT_ATOMS: atom_id res chain seq x y z
N MET A 1 23.95 -4.02 -1.44
CA MET A 1 23.54 -5.28 -2.11
C MET A 1 24.61 -5.60 -3.15
N TRP A 2 24.69 -6.81 -3.71
CA TRP A 2 25.73 -7.13 -4.70
C TRP A 2 25.09 -7.58 -6.00
N ARG A 3 25.52 -6.99 -7.12
CA ARG A 3 25.14 -7.43 -8.46
C ARG A 3 26.22 -8.33 -9.01
N PHE A 4 25.82 -9.52 -9.45
CA PHE A 4 26.72 -10.45 -10.11
C PHE A 4 26.62 -10.28 -11.62
N GLU A 5 27.71 -9.86 -12.26
CA GLU A 5 27.77 -9.65 -13.70
C GLU A 5 29.15 -10.03 -14.24
N GLY A 6 29.18 -10.83 -15.32
CA GLY A 6 30.43 -11.24 -15.96
C GLY A 6 31.39 -12.01 -15.05
N GLY A 7 30.89 -12.79 -14.08
CA GLY A 7 31.73 -13.58 -13.17
C GLY A 7 32.26 -12.83 -11.96
N ARG A 8 31.82 -11.57 -11.73
CA ARG A 8 32.27 -10.73 -10.61
C ARG A 8 31.09 -10.16 -9.85
N PHE A 9 31.28 -9.98 -8.54
CA PHE A 9 30.35 -9.24 -7.69
C PHE A 9 30.75 -7.77 -7.66
N GLN A 10 29.78 -6.90 -7.92
CA GLN A 10 29.91 -5.44 -7.83
C GLN A 10 29.01 -4.93 -6.73
N GLU A 11 29.53 -4.04 -5.89
CA GLU A 11 28.75 -3.41 -4.85
C GLU A 11 27.74 -2.45 -5.51
N GLU A 12 26.46 -2.67 -5.23
CA GLU A 12 25.40 -1.83 -5.78
C GLU A 12 24.49 -1.36 -4.64
N ALA A 13 24.22 -0.06 -4.66
CA ALA A 13 23.24 0.57 -3.78
C ALA A 13 21.87 0.46 -4.43
N TYR A 14 21.02 -0.39 -3.86
CA TYR A 14 19.58 -0.38 -4.12
C TYR A 14 18.89 0.29 -2.94
N SER A 15 18.09 1.32 -3.22
CA SER A 15 17.11 1.79 -2.26
C SER A 15 15.99 0.75 -2.20
N LEU A 16 15.86 0.11 -1.04
CA LEU A 16 14.69 -0.73 -0.77
C LEU A 16 13.47 0.18 -0.62
N PRO A 17 12.30 -0.22 -1.15
CA PRO A 17 11.07 0.51 -0.88
C PRO A 17 10.73 0.44 0.60
N ASP A 18 10.21 1.53 1.15
CA ASP A 18 9.68 1.55 2.51
C ASP A 18 8.40 0.71 2.59
N GLU A 19 8.27 -0.04 3.67
CA GLU A 19 7.08 -0.82 4.00
C GLU A 19 6.55 -0.41 5.37
N GLU A 20 5.27 -0.01 5.41
CA GLU A 20 4.56 0.33 6.63
C GLU A 20 3.30 -0.52 6.80
N ARG A 21 2.63 -0.37 7.94
CA ARG A 21 1.34 -1.01 8.21
C ARG A 21 0.22 0.01 8.11
N PHE A 22 -0.77 -0.28 7.27
CA PHE A 22 -1.98 0.52 7.14
C PHE A 22 -3.16 -0.18 7.83
N LEU A 23 -3.86 0.55 8.71
CA LEU A 23 -5.11 0.10 9.33
C LEU A 23 -6.30 0.83 8.69
N LEU A 24 -7.08 0.11 7.89
CA LEU A 24 -8.29 0.64 7.28
C LEU A 24 -9.46 0.58 8.26
N LEU A 25 -10.01 1.74 8.58
CA LEU A 25 -11.25 1.87 9.35
C LEU A 25 -12.41 2.24 8.42
N VAL A 26 -13.53 1.53 8.54
CA VAL A 26 -14.80 1.89 7.87
C VAL A 26 -15.80 2.31 8.94
N ASN A 27 -16.26 3.56 8.88
CA ASN A 27 -17.18 4.15 9.87
C ASN A 27 -16.69 3.96 11.32
N GLY A 28 -15.38 4.16 11.54
CA GLY A 28 -14.72 4.03 12.84
C GLY A 28 -14.45 2.60 13.30
N LYS A 29 -14.77 1.57 12.49
CA LYS A 29 -14.53 0.16 12.83
C LYS A 29 -13.38 -0.42 12.01
N PRO A 30 -12.45 -1.18 12.64
CA PRO A 30 -11.42 -1.90 11.90
C PRO A 30 -12.01 -2.82 10.85
N TRP A 31 -11.54 -2.67 9.61
CA TRP A 31 -11.98 -3.47 8.48
C TRP A 31 -10.87 -4.40 7.98
N ALA A 32 -9.69 -3.84 7.72
CA ALA A 32 -8.54 -4.57 7.21
C ALA A 32 -7.23 -3.95 7.70
N SER A 33 -6.18 -4.76 7.73
CA SER A 33 -4.82 -4.32 8.01
C SER A 33 -3.88 -4.98 7.01
N PHE A 34 -3.00 -4.20 6.40
CA PHE A 34 -2.05 -4.71 5.40
C PHE A 34 -0.73 -3.96 5.44
N SER A 35 0.33 -4.65 5.02
CA SER A 35 1.59 -4.00 4.65
C SER A 35 1.40 -3.23 3.34
N TYR A 36 2.01 -2.06 3.22
CA TYR A 36 1.92 -1.24 2.01
C TYR A 36 3.15 -0.34 1.86
N THR A 37 3.34 0.16 0.64
CA THR A 37 4.30 1.24 0.36
C THR A 37 3.62 2.60 0.59
N PRO A 38 4.16 3.48 1.45
CA PRO A 38 3.58 4.80 1.74
C PRO A 38 3.43 5.71 0.52
N GLY A 39 2.41 6.56 0.52
CA GLY A 39 2.25 7.67 -0.44
C GLY A 39 0.86 7.83 -1.07
N ASP A 40 0.04 6.76 -1.10
CA ASP A 40 -1.26 6.74 -1.78
C ASP A 40 -2.36 6.00 -0.98
N GLU A 41 -2.36 6.20 0.34
CA GLU A 41 -3.20 5.49 1.30
C GLU A 41 -4.70 5.58 0.97
N VAL A 42 -5.15 6.76 0.53
CA VAL A 42 -6.56 7.00 0.18
C VAL A 42 -6.97 6.14 -1.02
N TYR A 43 -6.14 6.09 -2.06
CA TYR A 43 -6.43 5.29 -3.25
C TYR A 43 -6.39 3.80 -2.95
N LEU A 44 -5.43 3.37 -2.13
CA LEU A 44 -5.34 2.00 -1.65
C LEU A 44 -6.60 1.60 -0.88
N ALA A 45 -7.06 2.44 0.06
CA ALA A 45 -8.27 2.21 0.82
C ALA A 45 -9.53 2.16 -0.05
N LEU A 46 -9.74 3.17 -0.91
CA LEU A 46 -10.92 3.25 -1.77
C LEU A 46 -10.95 2.11 -2.80
N GLY A 47 -9.82 1.80 -3.42
CA GLY A 47 -9.68 0.69 -4.35
C GLY A 47 -9.96 -0.65 -3.68
N HIS A 48 -9.44 -0.87 -2.47
CA HIS A 48 -9.70 -2.09 -1.70
C HIS A 48 -11.19 -2.22 -1.35
N LEU A 49 -11.84 -1.15 -0.90
CA LEU A 49 -13.27 -1.17 -0.56
C LEU A 49 -14.16 -1.39 -1.78
N PHE A 50 -13.78 -0.85 -2.94
CA PHE A 50 -14.49 -1.10 -4.20
C PHE A 50 -14.34 -2.56 -4.64
N LEU A 51 -13.12 -3.11 -4.65
CA LEU A 51 -12.85 -4.50 -5.07
C LEU A 51 -13.46 -5.54 -4.14
N SER A 52 -13.62 -5.20 -2.85
CA SER A 52 -14.30 -6.07 -1.88
C SER A 52 -15.83 -5.95 -1.92
N GLY A 53 -16.39 -5.09 -2.78
CA GLY A 53 -17.84 -4.88 -2.92
C GLY A 53 -18.47 -4.07 -1.79
N VAL A 54 -17.67 -3.45 -0.92
CA VAL A 54 -18.16 -2.56 0.14
C VAL A 54 -18.66 -1.24 -0.45
N LEU A 55 -17.98 -0.75 -1.49
CA LEU A 55 -18.39 0.42 -2.25
C LEU A 55 -18.80 0.00 -3.66
N SER A 56 -19.95 0.46 -4.12
CA SER A 56 -20.38 0.38 -5.52
C SER A 56 -19.88 1.56 -6.37
N GLY A 57 -19.40 2.62 -5.71
CA GLY A 57 -18.91 3.85 -6.31
C GLY A 57 -18.45 4.83 -5.24
N LEU A 58 -18.03 6.03 -5.65
CA LEU A 58 -17.54 7.08 -4.74
C LEU A 58 -18.65 8.01 -4.22
N GLU A 59 -19.87 7.84 -4.70
CA GLU A 59 -21.01 8.68 -4.33
C GLU A 59 -21.32 8.56 -2.84
N GLY A 60 -21.28 9.70 -2.13
CA GLY A 60 -21.53 9.74 -0.69
C GLY A 60 -20.37 9.26 0.20
N VAL A 61 -19.26 8.81 -0.38
CA VAL A 61 -18.08 8.36 0.38
C VAL A 61 -17.32 9.59 0.90
N ARG A 62 -16.98 9.57 2.19
CA ARG A 62 -16.11 10.56 2.83
C ARG A 62 -14.92 9.84 3.44
N TRP A 63 -13.73 10.39 3.26
CA TRP A 63 -12.51 9.84 3.84
C TRP A 63 -11.76 10.92 4.63
N LEU A 64 -10.93 10.43 5.53
CA LEU A 64 -10.04 11.14 6.44
C LEU A 64 -8.77 10.30 6.46
N VAL A 65 -7.61 10.98 6.42
CA VAL A 65 -6.31 10.37 6.66
C VAL A 65 -5.87 10.76 8.07
#